data_AF-A0A497G936-F1
#
_entry.id   AF-A0A497G936-F1
#
_cell.length_a   1.000
_cell.length_b   1.000
_cell.length_c   1.000
_cell.angle_alpha   90.00
_cell.angle_beta   90.00
_cell.angle_gamma   90.00
#
_symmetry.space_group_name_H-M   'P 1'
#
loop_
_entity.id
_entity.type
_entity.pdbx_description
1 polymer ?
#
loop_
_entity_poly.entity_id
_entity_poly.type
_entity_poly.pdbx_seq_one_letter_code
_entity_poly.pdbx_strand_id
1 'polypeptide(L)'
;MSEEEVARDEARVEEYRKLYTGVSLKAARTAELRTGIIPAARFADKMRRVALAAFKGYAPREVIIRDVAEFNKKLYDIIVNQMKCEKGDLIRIIVDVTYDEEGQRLIFGEPKIERFVPESQIRAEYEKRIRELEEEREKLLKKLEEERSRAESLRKRLRDLLRELEGLVAG
;
A
#
# COMPACT_ATOMS: atom_id res chain seq x y z
N MET A 1 17.07 14.66 30.07
CA MET A 1 17.62 15.21 28.82
C MET A 1 17.48 16.71 28.88
N SER A 2 18.57 17.46 28.72
CA SER A 2 18.54 18.93 28.78
C SER A 2 18.19 19.52 27.40
N GLU A 3 17.59 20.71 27.37
CA GLU A 3 17.26 21.43 26.12
C GLU A 3 18.49 21.66 25.22
N GLU A 4 19.68 21.70 25.85
CA GLU A 4 20.97 21.89 25.20
C GLU A 4 21.48 20.63 24.46
N GLU A 5 21.06 19.43 24.87
CA GLU A 5 21.32 18.18 24.14
C GLU A 5 20.43 18.11 22.89
N VAL A 6 19.16 18.49 23.03
CA VAL A 6 18.17 18.50 21.93
C VAL A 6 18.59 19.49 20.83
N ALA A 7 19.00 20.70 21.21
CA ALA A 7 19.44 21.73 20.25
C ALA A 7 20.75 21.36 19.53
N ARG A 8 21.67 20.66 20.22
CA ARG A 8 22.92 20.18 19.60
C ARG A 8 22.68 19.02 18.63
N ASP A 9 21.72 18.16 18.92
CA ASP A 9 21.29 17.10 18.02
C ASP A 9 20.60 17.69 16.77
N GLU A 10 19.72 18.68 16.93
CA GLU A 10 19.08 19.39 15.81
C GLU A 10 20.09 20.08 14.88
N ALA A 11 21.13 20.72 15.44
CA ALA A 11 22.16 21.39 14.65
C ALA A 11 23.02 20.40 13.83
N ARG A 12 23.34 19.22 14.39
CA ARG A 12 23.98 18.14 13.62
C ARG A 12 23.05 17.58 12.55
N VAL A 13 21.75 17.50 12.82
CA VAL A 13 20.74 16.95 11.89
C VAL A 13 20.63 17.75 10.59
N GLU A 14 20.74 19.08 10.64
CA GLU A 14 20.70 19.96 9.46
C GLU A 14 21.88 19.70 8.49
N GLU A 15 23.05 19.36 9.02
CA GLU A 15 24.27 19.12 8.25
C GLU A 15 24.21 17.78 7.50
N TYR A 16 23.66 16.73 8.12
CA TYR A 16 23.48 15.40 7.51
C TYR A 16 22.38 15.40 6.42
N ARG A 17 21.39 16.29 6.54
CA ARG A 17 20.28 16.48 5.60
C ARG A 17 20.74 16.80 4.18
N LYS A 18 21.87 17.51 4.03
CA LYS A 18 22.42 17.93 2.73
C LYS A 18 23.21 16.81 2.01
N LEU A 19 23.62 15.75 2.72
CA LEU A 19 24.53 14.74 2.18
C LEU A 19 23.84 13.47 1.67
N TYR A 20 22.64 13.12 2.17
CA TYR A 20 21.99 11.85 1.84
C TYR A 20 20.50 12.02 1.47
N THR A 21 20.22 12.11 0.16
CA THR A 21 18.89 12.27 -0.47
C THR A 21 17.89 11.12 -0.25
N GLY A 22 18.13 10.18 0.66
CA GLY A 22 17.32 8.96 0.82
C GLY A 22 16.83 8.66 2.25
N VAL A 23 17.11 9.53 3.21
CA VAL A 23 16.76 9.32 4.63
C VAL A 23 16.06 10.58 5.15
N SER A 24 14.87 10.42 5.73
CA SER A 24 14.19 11.50 6.47
C SER A 24 14.07 11.09 7.94
N LEU A 25 14.71 11.83 8.84
CA LEU A 25 14.59 11.59 10.28
C LEU A 25 13.25 12.15 10.78
N LYS A 26 12.47 11.33 11.52
CA LYS A 26 11.16 11.70 12.08
C LYS A 26 11.22 12.03 13.59
N ALA A 27 12.19 11.46 14.32
CA ALA A 27 12.45 11.72 15.75
C ALA A 27 13.89 11.29 16.13
N ALA A 28 14.31 11.53 17.38
CA ALA A 28 15.70 11.36 17.88
C ALA A 28 16.38 10.02 17.54
N ARG A 29 15.63 8.96 17.19
CA ARG A 29 16.16 7.65 16.79
C ARG A 29 15.35 6.96 15.69
N THR A 30 14.50 7.71 14.99
CA THR A 30 13.62 7.18 13.94
C THR A 30 13.98 7.77 12.59
N ALA A 31 14.25 6.89 11.63
CA ALA A 31 14.60 7.22 10.26
C ALA A 31 13.65 6.53 9.28
N GLU A 32 13.17 7.27 8.30
CA GLU A 32 12.48 6.71 7.14
C GLU A 32 13.52 6.31 6.08
N LEU A 33 13.59 5.01 5.78
CA LEU A 33 14.49 4.46 4.78
C LEU A 33 13.77 4.38 3.43
N ARG A 34 14.34 5.03 2.41
CA ARG A 34 13.82 4.98 1.04
C ARG A 34 14.85 4.34 0.11
N THR A 35 14.45 3.31 -0.65
CA THR A 35 15.33 2.68 -1.63
C THR A 35 15.48 3.48 -2.93
N GLY A 36 14.53 4.37 -3.21
CA GLY A 36 14.30 4.86 -4.58
C GLY A 36 13.80 3.75 -5.50
N ILE A 37 13.73 4.02 -6.80
CA ILE A 37 13.36 3.01 -7.81
C ILE A 37 14.57 2.11 -8.06
N ILE A 38 14.40 0.81 -7.84
CA ILE A 38 15.46 -0.19 -8.01
C ILE A 38 14.89 -1.45 -8.66
N PRO A 39 15.71 -2.25 -9.36
CA PRO A 39 15.35 -3.61 -9.72
C PRO A 39 15.09 -4.45 -8.47
N ALA A 40 14.05 -5.29 -8.49
CA ALA A 40 13.68 -6.15 -7.37
C ALA A 40 14.86 -7.01 -6.92
N ALA A 41 15.67 -7.55 -7.84
CA ALA A 41 16.86 -8.32 -7.49
C ALA A 41 17.88 -7.61 -6.57
N ARG A 42 17.84 -6.27 -6.49
CA ARG A 42 18.78 -5.45 -5.71
C ARG A 42 18.21 -4.93 -4.38
N PHE A 43 16.98 -5.32 -4.02
CA PHE A 43 16.34 -4.78 -2.82
C PHE A 43 17.17 -5.01 -1.55
N ALA A 44 17.72 -6.21 -1.38
CA ALA A 44 18.42 -6.60 -0.16
C ALA A 44 19.70 -5.78 0.06
N ASP A 45 20.51 -5.63 -0.99
CA ASP A 45 21.74 -4.85 -0.93
C ASP A 45 21.47 -3.36 -0.79
N LYS A 46 20.41 -2.85 -1.44
CA LYS A 46 20.02 -1.45 -1.30
C LYS A 46 19.54 -1.15 0.12
N MET A 47 18.68 -1.99 0.70
CA MET A 47 18.21 -1.84 2.09
C MET A 47 19.38 -1.85 3.07
N ARG A 48 20.33 -2.79 2.92
CA ARG A 48 21.54 -2.83 3.76
C ARG A 48 22.36 -1.54 3.65
N ARG A 49 22.60 -1.04 2.44
CA ARG A 49 23.37 0.20 2.23
C ARG A 49 22.68 1.42 2.82
N VAL A 50 21.36 1.52 2.66
CA VAL A 50 20.57 2.66 3.17
C VAL A 50 20.51 2.62 4.69
N ALA A 51 20.27 1.46 5.30
CA ALA A 51 20.25 1.30 6.76
C ALA A 51 21.62 1.58 7.39
N LEU A 52 22.71 1.07 6.79
CA LEU A 52 24.07 1.35 7.26
C LEU A 52 24.43 2.84 7.20
N ALA A 53 23.94 3.54 6.18
CA ALA A 53 24.15 4.99 6.06
C ALA A 53 23.30 5.76 7.07
N ALA A 54 22.04 5.38 7.25
CA ALA A 54 21.09 6.06 8.14
C ALA A 54 21.48 5.94 9.62
N PHE A 55 21.93 4.76 10.04
CA PHE A 55 22.25 4.48 11.45
C PHE A 55 23.75 4.49 11.75
N LYS A 56 24.58 5.00 10.83
CA LYS A 56 26.03 5.12 11.03
C LYS A 56 26.31 6.01 12.25
N GLY A 57 26.96 5.45 13.26
CA GLY A 57 27.32 6.18 14.49
C GLY A 57 26.24 6.17 15.57
N TYR A 58 25.03 5.70 15.26
CA TYR A 58 23.93 5.53 16.23
C TYR A 58 23.79 4.08 16.69
N ALA A 59 23.91 3.12 15.77
CA ALA A 59 23.81 1.70 16.08
C ALA A 59 25.10 0.93 15.71
N PRO A 60 25.47 -0.11 16.46
CA PRO A 60 26.58 -0.99 16.09
C PRO A 60 26.36 -1.61 14.71
N ARG A 61 27.43 -1.68 13.91
CA ARG A 61 27.36 -2.22 12.53
C ARG A 61 26.81 -3.64 12.48
N GLU A 62 27.17 -4.47 13.44
CA GLU A 62 26.72 -5.87 13.52
C GLU A 62 25.21 -5.99 13.76
N VAL A 63 24.67 -5.14 14.64
CA VAL A 63 23.22 -5.02 14.90
C VAL A 63 22.48 -4.62 13.64
N ILE A 64 22.94 -3.58 12.93
CA ILE A 64 22.33 -3.13 11.67
C ILE A 64 22.30 -4.26 10.64
N ILE A 65 23.42 -4.99 10.47
CA ILE A 65 23.51 -6.07 9.48
C ILE A 65 22.57 -7.23 9.85
N ARG A 66 22.53 -7.63 11.11
CA ARG A 66 21.67 -8.70 11.63
C ARG A 66 20.19 -8.37 11.38
N ASP A 67 19.75 -7.20 11.83
CA ASP A 67 18.33 -6.86 11.82
C ASP A 67 17.83 -6.55 10.40
N VAL A 68 18.68 -5.95 9.55
CA VAL A 68 18.36 -5.80 8.12
C VAL A 68 18.31 -7.16 7.42
N ALA A 69 19.15 -8.13 7.78
CA ALA A 69 19.09 -9.47 7.19
C ALA A 69 17.77 -10.18 7.54
N GLU A 70 17.28 -10.02 8.78
CA GLU A 70 15.97 -10.51 9.19
C GLU A 70 14.84 -9.80 8.44
N PHE A 71 14.88 -8.47 8.38
CA PHE A 71 13.89 -7.70 7.62
C PHE A 71 13.88 -8.04 6.13
N ASN A 72 15.05 -8.31 5.53
CA ASN A 72 15.16 -8.74 4.14
C ASN A 72 14.49 -10.09 3.88
N LYS A 73 14.40 -11.00 4.87
CA LYS A 73 13.61 -12.23 4.73
C LYS A 73 12.12 -11.92 4.63
N LYS A 74 11.60 -11.04 5.50
CA LYS A 74 10.21 -10.54 5.42
C LYS A 74 9.94 -9.88 4.08
N LEU A 75 10.85 -9.02 3.60
CA LEU A 75 10.73 -8.39 2.29
C LEU A 75 10.74 -9.40 1.14
N TYR A 76 11.57 -10.46 1.23
CA TYR A 76 11.60 -11.51 0.22
C TYR A 76 10.23 -12.20 0.12
N ASP A 77 9.62 -12.55 1.24
CA ASP A 77 8.29 -13.18 1.24
C ASP A 77 7.23 -12.27 0.61
N ILE A 78 7.24 -10.98 0.92
CA ILE A 78 6.28 -10.04 0.32
C ILE A 78 6.54 -9.87 -1.18
N ILE A 79 7.78 -9.58 -1.58
CA ILE A 79 8.13 -9.22 -2.97
C ILE A 79 8.03 -10.43 -3.89
N VAL A 80 8.55 -11.58 -3.47
CA VAL A 80 8.68 -12.77 -4.32
C VAL A 80 7.48 -13.70 -4.16
N ASN A 81 7.06 -14.00 -2.93
CA ASN A 81 6.00 -15.00 -2.72
C ASN A 81 4.59 -14.39 -2.85
N GLN A 82 4.35 -13.20 -2.31
CA GLN A 82 3.02 -12.58 -2.34
C GLN A 82 2.80 -11.75 -3.63
N MET A 83 3.71 -10.83 -3.94
CA MET A 83 3.58 -9.93 -5.09
C MET A 83 4.06 -10.56 -6.41
N LYS A 84 4.74 -11.71 -6.36
CA LYS A 84 5.28 -12.43 -7.51
C LYS A 84 6.10 -11.52 -8.45
N CYS A 85 6.94 -10.68 -7.87
CA CYS A 85 7.83 -9.81 -8.65
C CYS A 85 8.96 -10.62 -9.26
N GLU A 86 9.25 -10.38 -10.54
CA GLU A 86 10.42 -10.89 -11.24
C GLU A 86 11.66 -10.06 -10.91
N LYS A 87 12.85 -10.62 -11.18
CA LYS A 87 14.14 -9.98 -10.88
C LYS A 87 14.31 -8.59 -11.51
N GLY A 88 13.74 -8.40 -12.71
CA GLY A 88 13.82 -7.18 -13.50
C GLY A 88 12.75 -6.15 -13.16
N ASP A 89 11.74 -6.51 -12.35
CA ASP A 89 10.69 -5.57 -11.98
C ASP A 89 11.27 -4.40 -11.21
N LEU A 90 10.78 -3.20 -11.52
CA LEU A 90 11.17 -2.00 -10.80
C LEU A 90 10.28 -1.86 -9.59
N ILE A 91 10.90 -1.65 -8.42
CA ILE A 91 10.19 -1.48 -7.15
C ILE A 91 10.74 -0.28 -6.38
N ARG A 92 9.94 0.24 -5.46
CA ARG A 92 10.33 1.22 -4.45
C ARG A 92 9.85 0.75 -3.09
N ILE A 93 10.75 0.74 -2.11
CA ILE A 93 10.47 0.37 -0.73
C ILE A 93 10.67 1.59 0.15
N ILE A 94 9.69 1.84 1.00
CA ILE A 94 9.70 2.88 2.02
C ILE A 94 9.33 2.23 3.35
N VAL A 95 10.16 2.42 4.37
CA VAL A 95 9.89 1.88 5.71
C VAL A 95 10.44 2.80 6.78
N ASP A 96 9.65 3.00 7.83
CA ASP A 96 10.10 3.69 9.04
C ASP A 96 10.85 2.72 9.94
N VAL A 97 11.98 3.15 10.47
CA VAL A 97 12.86 2.33 11.31
C VAL A 97 13.26 3.12 12.54
N THR A 98 13.12 2.50 13.72
CA THR A 98 13.53 3.09 15.00
C THR A 98 14.65 2.25 15.61
N TYR A 99 15.70 2.89 16.11
CA TYR A 99 16.73 2.21 16.89
C TYR A 99 16.37 2.19 18.38
N ASP A 100 16.29 0.98 18.93
CA ASP A 100 16.06 0.68 20.34
C ASP A 100 17.41 0.36 21.01
N GLU A 101 17.91 1.29 21.82
CA GLU A 101 19.19 1.18 22.52
C GLU A 101 19.17 0.14 23.63
N GLU A 102 18.08 0.05 24.38
CA GLU A 102 17.93 -0.91 25.48
C GLU A 102 17.91 -2.35 24.94
N GLY A 103 17.17 -2.55 23.85
CA GLY A 103 17.10 -3.84 23.15
C GLY A 103 18.24 -4.11 22.16
N GLN A 104 19.13 -3.14 21.94
CA GLN A 104 20.17 -3.15 20.88
C GLN A 104 19.66 -3.71 19.54
N ARG A 105 18.58 -3.12 19.02
CA ARG A 105 17.92 -3.59 17.80
C ARG A 105 17.27 -2.49 16.98
N LEU A 106 17.16 -2.72 15.68
CA LEU A 106 16.34 -1.93 14.77
C LEU A 106 14.92 -2.49 14.72
N ILE A 107 13.95 -1.64 15.01
CA ILE A 107 12.52 -1.94 14.90
C ILE A 107 12.05 -1.38 13.56
N PHE A 108 11.74 -2.28 12.63
CA PHE A 108 11.17 -1.93 11.32
C PHE A 108 9.65 -1.87 11.41
N GLY A 109 9.07 -0.77 10.94
CA GLY A 109 7.64 -0.65 10.72
C GLY A 109 7.17 -1.46 9.52
N GLU A 110 5.91 -1.24 9.13
CA GLU A 110 5.35 -1.92 7.97
C GLU A 110 5.90 -1.31 6.67
N PRO A 111 6.50 -2.11 5.77
CA PRO A 111 7.05 -1.58 4.54
C PRO A 111 5.95 -1.23 3.54
N LYS A 112 6.04 -0.02 2.98
CA LYS A 112 5.30 0.33 1.77
C LYS A 112 6.14 -0.07 0.56
N ILE A 113 5.65 -1.05 -0.20
CA ILE A 113 6.30 -1.56 -1.41
C ILE A 113 5.45 -1.20 -2.62
N GLU A 114 6.04 -0.47 -3.56
CA GLU A 114 5.40 -0.10 -4.82
C GLU A 114 6.11 -0.83 -5.96
N ARG A 115 5.34 -1.51 -6.81
CA ARG A 115 5.82 -2.14 -8.05
C ARG A 115 5.47 -1.24 -9.24
N PHE A 116 6.47 -0.96 -10.08
CA PHE A 116 6.32 -0.20 -11.30
C PHE A 116 6.24 -1.18 -12.46
N VAL A 117 5.08 -1.22 -13.10
CA VAL A 117 4.81 -2.06 -14.26
C VAL A 117 4.62 -1.14 -15.46
N PRO A 118 5.18 -1.47 -16.65
CA PRO A 118 4.93 -0.72 -17.87
C PRO A 118 3.43 -0.62 -18.16
N GLU A 119 2.98 0.57 -18.56
CA GLU A 119 1.59 0.82 -18.92
C GLU A 119 1.09 -0.16 -19.98
N SER A 120 1.93 -0.51 -20.96
CA SER A 120 1.59 -1.45 -22.03
C SER A 120 1.19 -2.85 -21.53
N GLN A 121 1.76 -3.31 -20.41
CA GLN A 121 1.44 -4.62 -19.83
C GLN A 121 0.11 -4.60 -19.07
N ILE A 122 -0.18 -3.48 -18.40
CA ILE A 122 -1.41 -3.30 -17.62
C ILE A 122 -2.60 -3.02 -18.54
N ARG A 123 -2.39 -2.21 -19.58
CA ARG A 123 -3.46 -1.62 -20.38
C ARG A 123 -4.39 -2.67 -20.99
N ALA A 124 -3.85 -3.72 -21.60
CA ALA A 124 -4.67 -4.76 -22.23
C ALA A 124 -5.53 -5.54 -21.21
N GLU A 125 -4.97 -5.85 -20.04
CA GLU A 125 -5.70 -6.56 -18.98
C GLU A 125 -6.82 -5.70 -18.41
N TYR A 126 -6.53 -4.43 -18.12
CA TYR A 126 -7.51 -3.50 -17.56
C TYR A 126 -8.57 -3.10 -18.59
N GLU A 127 -8.21 -2.91 -19.87
CA GLU A 127 -9.18 -2.68 -20.94
C GLU A 127 -10.13 -3.86 -21.10
N LYS A 128 -9.63 -5.10 -21.03
CA LYS A 128 -10.48 -6.30 -21.04
C LYS A 128 -11.40 -6.32 -19.83
N ARG A 129 -10.87 -6.04 -18.63
CA ARG A 129 -11.66 -6.06 -17.39
C ARG A 129 -12.74 -4.98 -17.39
N ILE A 130 -12.44 -3.79 -17.91
CA ILE A 130 -13.41 -2.71 -18.07
C ILE A 130 -14.55 -3.15 -18.98
N ARG A 131 -14.26 -3.77 -20.14
CA ARG A 131 -15.30 -4.28 -21.05
C ARG A 131 -16.19 -5.32 -20.38
N GLU A 132 -15.61 -6.28 -19.66
CA GLU A 132 -16.38 -7.29 -18.92
C GLU A 132 -17.33 -6.64 -17.90
N LEU A 133 -16.87 -5.63 -17.17
CA LEU A 133 -17.68 -4.90 -16.20
C LEU A 133 -18.78 -4.06 -16.86
N GLU A 134 -18.50 -3.47 -18.03
CA GLU A 134 -19.48 -2.74 -18.82
C GLU A 134 -20.60 -3.66 -19.33
N GLU A 135 -20.25 -4.84 -19.84
CA GLU A 135 -21.23 -5.85 -20.26
C GLU A 135 -22.08 -6.37 -19.10
N GLU A 136 -21.47 -6.61 -17.94
CA GLU A 136 -22.18 -7.02 -16.73
C GLU A 136 -23.14 -5.92 -16.25
N ARG A 137 -22.68 -4.67 -16.27
CA ARG A 137 -23.51 -3.51 -15.94
C ARG A 137 -24.71 -3.41 -16.87
N GLU A 138 -24.53 -3.59 -18.17
CA GLU A 138 -25.63 -3.55 -19.14
C GLU A 138 -26.65 -4.67 -18.88
N LYS A 139 -26.18 -5.90 -18.62
CA LYS A 139 -27.06 -7.03 -18.25
C LYS A 139 -27.86 -6.75 -16.98
N LEU A 140 -27.22 -6.17 -15.96
CA LEU A 140 -27.89 -5.81 -14.71
C LEU A 140 -28.93 -4.71 -14.91
N LEU A 141 -28.64 -3.71 -15.76
CA LEU A 141 -29.61 -2.67 -16.09
C LEU A 141 -30.84 -3.22 -16.81
N LYS A 142 -30.66 -4.13 -17.78
CA LYS A 142 -31.78 -4.81 -18.46
C LYS A 142 -32.64 -5.60 -17.48
N LYS A 143 -32.02 -6.41 -16.61
CA LYS A 143 -32.74 -7.14 -15.55
C LYS A 143 -33.51 -6.21 -14.62
N LEU A 144 -32.90 -5.09 -14.22
CA LEU A 144 -33.56 -4.10 -13.37
C LEU A 144 -34.79 -3.49 -14.06
N GLU A 145 -34.71 -3.23 -15.36
CA GLU A 145 -35.83 -2.72 -16.16
C GLU A 145 -36.96 -3.74 -16.29
N GLU A 146 -36.63 -5.00 -16.56
CA GLU A 146 -37.60 -6.11 -16.58
C GLU A 146 -38.33 -6.27 -15.24
N GLU A 147 -37.59 -6.26 -14.13
CA GLU A 147 -38.16 -6.35 -12.78
C GLU A 147 -39.04 -5.14 -12.44
N ARG A 148 -38.65 -3.93 -12.85
CA ARG A 148 -39.49 -2.72 -12.70
C ARG A 148 -40.80 -2.84 -13.48
N SER A 149 -40.74 -3.29 -14.73
CA SER A 149 -41.92 -3.52 -15.56
C SER A 149 -42.86 -4.57 -14.95
N ARG A 150 -42.30 -5.67 -14.44
CA ARG A 150 -43.06 -6.69 -13.70
C ARG A 150 -43.75 -6.11 -12.48
N ALA A 151 -43.03 -5.36 -11.65
CA ALA A 151 -43.58 -4.71 -10.46
C ALA A 151 -44.70 -3.72 -10.79
N GLU A 152 -44.57 -2.96 -11.89
CA GLU A 152 -45.61 -2.04 -12.35
C GLU A 152 -46.87 -2.79 -12.82
N SER A 153 -46.70 -3.89 -13.55
CA SER A 153 -47.83 -4.73 -13.99
C SER A 153 -48.59 -5.34 -12.81
N LEU A 154 -47.87 -5.82 -11.79
CA LEU A 154 -48.45 -6.35 -10.56
C LEU A 154 -49.18 -5.25 -9.77
N ARG A 155 -48.59 -4.05 -9.66
CA ARG A 155 -49.25 -2.89 -9.05
C ARG A 155 -50.52 -2.48 -9.77
N LYS A 156 -50.56 -2.58 -11.09
CA LYS A 156 -51.78 -2.30 -11.87
C LYS A 156 -52.85 -3.34 -11.58
N ARG A 157 -52.52 -4.63 -11.66
CA ARG A 157 -53.45 -5.73 -11.32
C ARG A 157 -54.01 -5.62 -9.90
N LEU A 158 -53.16 -5.29 -8.92
CA LEU A 158 -53.60 -5.09 -7.54
C LEU A 158 -54.61 -3.95 -7.42
N ARG A 159 -54.38 -2.82 -8.12
CA ARG A 159 -55.33 -1.70 -8.15
C ARG A 159 -56.66 -2.08 -8.78
N ASP A 160 -56.64 -2.85 -9.86
CA ASP A 160 -57.86 -3.28 -10.54
C ASP A 160 -58.68 -4.24 -9.63
N LEU A 161 -58.02 -5.21 -8.99
CA LEU A 161 -58.67 -6.11 -8.02
C LEU A 161 -59.24 -5.38 -6.80
N LEU A 162 -58.55 -4.35 -6.29
CA LEU A 162 -59.07 -3.54 -5.18
C LEU A 162 -60.36 -2.79 -5.58
N ARG A 163 -60.42 -2.24 -6.81
CA ARG A 163 -61.64 -1.60 -7.33
C ARG A 163 -62.80 -2.58 -7.48
N GLU A 164 -62.53 -3.79 -7.95
CA GLU A 164 -63.55 -4.84 -8.06
C GLU A 164 -64.10 -5.21 -6.67
N LEU A 165 -63.23 -5.35 -5.66
CA LEU A 165 -63.65 -5.61 -4.28
C LEU A 165 -64.45 -4.45 -3.69
N GLU A 166 -64.03 -3.20 -3.89
CA GLU A 166 -64.80 -2.02 -3.45
C GLU A 166 -66.20 -1.99 -4.08
N GLY A 167 -66.31 -2.35 -5.37
CA GLY A 167 -67.60 -2.45 -6.05
C GLY A 167 -68.50 -3.56 -5.53
N LEU A 168 -67.93 -4.68 -5.08
CA LEU A 168 -68.67 -5.80 -4.49
C LEU A 168 -69.12 -5.54 -3.04
N VAL A 169 -68.42 -4.68 -2.30
CA VAL A 169 -68.74 -4.34 -0.91
C VAL A 169 -69.75 -3.17 -0.83
N ALA A 170 -69.84 -2.35 -1.89
CA ALA A 170 -70.75 -1.19 -1.95
C ALA A 170 -72.13 -1.47 -2.60
N GLY A 171 -72.36 -2.68 -3.13
CA GLY A 171 -73.64 -3.15 -3.67
C GLY A 171 -74.31 -4.17 -2.78
#